data_AF-A0A8H6CH18-F1
#
_entry.id   AF-A0A8H6CH18-F1
#
_cell.length_a   1.000
_cell.length_b   1.000
_cell.length_c   1.000
_cell.angle_alpha   90.00
_cell.angle_beta   90.00
_cell.angle_gamma   90.00
#
_symmetry.space_group_name_H-M   'P 1'
#
loop_
_entity.id
_entity.type
_entity.pdbx_description
1 polymer ?
#
loop_
_entity_poly.entity_id
_entity_poly.type
_entity_poly.pdbx_seq_one_letter_code
_entity_poly.pdbx_strand_id
1 'polypeptide(L)'
;MAVGFDVQSNGKRHVDRSSVTMADELLQQAQELLEGQIDFEGQKQTELISSVLLAVSGLFAFILGFALQNIYVTLWTGLGGAALAFLVVVPPYPFYNKSPERWLPSGSGMAGSGIEIDGKKIN
;
A
#
# COMPACT_ATOMS: atom_id res chain seq x y z
N MET A 1 28.11 48.43 -19.53
CA MET A 1 28.16 47.49 -18.38
C MET A 1 26.76 47.54 -17.76
N ALA A 2 25.90 46.53 -17.77
CA ALA A 2 26.10 45.10 -17.56
C ALA A 2 25.58 44.24 -18.72
N VAL A 3 26.20 43.07 -18.84
CA VAL A 3 25.94 42.02 -19.81
C VAL A 3 24.65 41.30 -19.40
N GLY A 4 23.64 41.32 -20.28
CA GLY A 4 22.47 40.45 -20.16
C GLY A 4 22.91 39.01 -20.45
N PHE A 5 23.04 38.20 -19.40
CA PHE A 5 23.30 36.78 -19.50
C PHE A 5 21.97 36.07 -19.74
N ASP A 6 21.47 36.17 -20.97
CA ASP A 6 20.40 35.28 -21.44
C ASP A 6 21.01 33.90 -21.64
N VAL A 7 20.89 33.05 -20.61
CA VAL A 7 20.98 31.60 -20.76
C VAL A 7 19.77 31.16 -21.57
N GLN A 8 19.83 31.43 -22.86
CA GLN A 8 19.07 30.73 -23.87
C GLN A 8 19.58 29.29 -23.82
N SER A 9 18.97 28.51 -22.93
CA SER A 9 19.06 27.06 -22.78
C SER A 9 18.55 26.38 -24.07
N ASN A 10 19.31 26.56 -25.16
CA ASN A 10 19.08 25.95 -26.47
C ASN A 10 19.83 24.62 -26.53
N GLY A 11 19.53 23.74 -25.59
CA GLY A 11 19.71 22.31 -25.76
C GLY A 11 18.38 21.77 -26.22
N LYS A 12 18.15 21.73 -27.54
CA LYS A 12 17.03 21.05 -28.18
C LYS A 12 17.08 19.56 -27.83
N ARG A 13 16.64 19.20 -26.63
CA ARG A 13 16.23 17.85 -26.35
C ARG A 13 14.84 17.74 -26.96
N HIS A 14 14.79 17.20 -28.18
CA HIS A 14 13.62 16.48 -28.65
C HIS A 14 13.42 15.29 -27.70
N VAL A 15 13.04 15.57 -26.45
CA VAL A 15 12.35 14.59 -25.63
C VAL A 15 10.97 14.59 -26.24
N ASP A 16 10.69 13.53 -26.99
CA ASP A 16 9.41 13.31 -27.63
C ASP A 16 8.31 13.50 -26.58
N ARG A 17 7.39 14.46 -26.77
CA ARG A 17 6.38 14.83 -25.76
C ARG A 17 5.56 13.61 -25.34
N SER A 18 5.33 12.67 -26.25
CA SER A 18 4.72 11.37 -25.99
C SER A 18 5.52 10.54 -24.97
N SER A 19 6.84 10.46 -25.10
CA SER A 19 7.68 9.71 -24.14
C SER A 19 7.62 10.27 -22.72
N VAL A 20 7.44 11.59 -22.56
CA VAL A 20 7.28 12.22 -21.24
C VAL A 20 5.91 11.86 -20.64
N THR A 21 4.84 11.97 -21.43
CA THR A 21 3.49 11.59 -20.99
C THR A 21 3.42 10.11 -20.58
N MET A 22 4.05 9.21 -21.34
CA MET A 22 4.09 7.78 -21.01
C MET A 22 4.89 7.51 -19.72
N ALA A 23 5.97 8.27 -19.47
CA ALA A 23 6.72 8.16 -18.23
C ALA A 23 5.90 8.63 -17.03
N ASP A 24 5.17 9.75 -17.17
CA ASP A 24 4.30 10.28 -16.11
C ASP A 24 3.13 9.32 -15.81
N GLU A 25 2.53 8.68 -16.82
CA GLU A 25 1.50 7.64 -16.65
C GLU A 25 2.03 6.41 -15.88
N LEU A 26 3.24 5.94 -16.21
CA LEU A 26 3.88 4.82 -15.49
C LEU A 26 4.22 5.20 -14.04
N LEU A 27 4.66 6.44 -13.81
CA LEU A 27 4.92 6.94 -12.47
C LEU A 27 3.62 7.03 -11.65
N GLN A 28 2.52 7.47 -12.25
CA GLN A 28 1.21 7.52 -11.60
C GLN A 28 0.68 6.12 -11.27
N GLN A 29 0.77 5.17 -12.21
CA GLN A 29 0.40 3.77 -11.94
C GLN A 29 1.25 3.17 -10.82
N ALA A 30 2.56 3.40 -10.85
CA ALA A 30 3.45 2.94 -9.79
C ALA A 30 3.12 3.62 -8.46
N GLN A 31 2.79 4.91 -8.48
CA GLN A 31 2.40 5.67 -7.30
C GLN A 31 1.07 5.17 -6.75
N GLU A 32 0.05 4.91 -7.55
CA GLU A 32 -1.23 4.33 -7.11
C GLU A 32 -1.05 2.93 -6.51
N LEU A 33 -0.20 2.09 -7.13
CA LEU A 33 0.19 0.79 -6.60
C LEU A 33 1.02 0.88 -5.32
N LEU A 34 1.77 1.96 -5.09
CA LEU A 34 2.51 2.17 -3.84
C LEU A 34 1.65 2.82 -2.77
N GLU A 35 0.74 3.71 -3.17
CA GLU A 35 -0.15 4.48 -2.30
C GLU A 35 -1.17 3.57 -1.64
N GLY A 36 -1.49 2.42 -2.28
CA GLY A 36 -1.89 1.22 -1.55
C GLY A 36 -3.11 1.41 -0.68
N GLN A 37 -4.12 2.12 -1.21
CA GLN A 37 -5.39 2.28 -0.52
C GLN A 37 -6.12 0.92 -0.47
N ILE A 38 -5.85 0.18 0.60
CA ILE A 38 -6.51 -1.10 0.92
C ILE A 38 -7.71 -0.80 1.83
N ASP A 39 -8.87 -1.33 1.47
CA ASP A 39 -10.10 -1.27 2.28
C ASP A 39 -9.93 -2.07 3.61
N PHE A 40 -10.80 -1.89 4.60
CA PHE A 40 -10.58 -2.58 5.90
C PHE A 40 -10.70 -4.10 5.76
N GLU A 41 -11.59 -4.56 4.87
CA GLU A 41 -11.76 -5.98 4.58
C GLU A 41 -10.49 -6.60 3.96
N GLY A 42 -9.85 -5.89 3.02
CA GLY A 42 -8.59 -6.27 2.38
C GLY A 42 -7.42 -6.30 3.36
N GLN A 43 -7.37 -5.38 4.34
CA GLN A 43 -6.36 -5.41 5.41
C GLN A 43 -6.50 -6.69 6.25
N LYS A 44 -7.73 -7.05 6.65
CA LYS A 44 -8.00 -8.27 7.43
C LYS A 44 -7.67 -9.54 6.65
N GLN A 45 -8.00 -9.59 5.37
CA GLN A 45 -7.63 -10.73 4.51
C GLN A 45 -6.12 -10.88 4.41
N THR A 46 -5.42 -9.77 4.22
CA THR A 46 -3.97 -9.71 4.13
C THR A 46 -3.29 -10.14 5.44
N GLU A 47 -3.84 -9.77 6.60
CA GLU A 47 -3.38 -10.23 7.91
C GLU A 47 -3.49 -11.75 8.07
N LEU A 48 -4.65 -12.32 7.68
CA LEU A 48 -4.87 -13.76 7.76
C LEU A 48 -3.93 -14.52 6.81
N ILE A 49 -3.83 -14.07 5.55
CA ILE A 49 -2.97 -14.69 4.54
C ILE A 49 -1.51 -14.64 4.96
N SER A 50 -1.01 -13.48 5.40
CA SER A 50 0.37 -13.32 5.86
C SER A 50 0.69 -14.23 7.05
N SER A 51 -0.22 -14.30 8.03
CA SER A 51 -0.06 -15.14 9.21
C SER A 51 0.02 -16.62 8.86
N VAL A 52 -0.92 -17.10 8.03
CA VAL A 52 -0.94 -18.51 7.59
C VAL A 52 0.28 -18.85 6.76
N LEU A 53 0.66 -17.98 5.82
CA LEU A 53 1.77 -18.22 4.91
C LEU A 53 3.12 -18.25 5.65
N LEU A 54 3.34 -17.32 6.58
CA LEU A 54 4.53 -17.30 7.43
C LEU A 54 4.56 -18.49 8.41
N ALA A 55 3.43 -18.86 9.01
CA ALA A 55 3.35 -20.01 9.90
C ALA A 55 3.69 -21.32 9.18
N VAL A 56 3.12 -21.53 7.99
CA VAL A 56 3.39 -22.71 7.16
C VAL A 56 4.85 -22.71 6.67
N SER A 57 5.37 -21.56 6.23
CA SER A 57 6.78 -21.41 5.87
C SER A 57 7.70 -21.78 7.03
N GLY A 58 7.44 -21.26 8.23
CA GLY A 58 8.22 -21.56 9.43
C GLY A 58 8.20 -23.03 9.79
N LEU A 59 7.04 -23.69 9.67
CA LEU A 59 6.91 -25.13 9.87
C LEU A 59 7.77 -25.93 8.88
N PHE A 60 7.72 -25.58 7.60
CA PHE A 60 8.56 -26.24 6.58
C PHE A 60 10.05 -25.97 6.78
N ALA A 61 10.42 -24.73 7.07
CA ALA A 61 11.80 -24.35 7.37
C ALA A 61 12.35 -25.15 8.55
N PHE A 62 11.55 -25.32 9.60
CA PHE A 62 11.92 -26.13 10.76
C PHE A 62 12.08 -27.61 10.42
N ILE A 63 11.09 -28.23 9.74
CA ILE A 63 11.14 -29.66 9.38
C ILE A 63 12.34 -29.95 8.47
N LEU A 64 12.54 -29.16 7.41
CA LEU A 64 13.64 -29.36 6.47
C LEU A 64 15.00 -29.10 7.11
N GLY A 65 15.10 -28.01 7.88
CA GLY A 65 16.30 -27.67 8.64
C GLY A 65 16.70 -28.75 9.64
N PHE A 66 15.73 -29.30 10.35
CA PHE A 66 15.93 -30.38 11.31
C PHE A 66 16.31 -31.69 10.62
N ALA A 67 15.61 -32.08 9.57
CA ALA A 67 15.90 -33.33 8.84
C ALA A 67 17.30 -33.32 8.20
N LEU A 68 17.75 -32.16 7.72
CA LEU A 68 19.05 -31.99 7.06
C LEU A 68 20.16 -31.52 8.01
N GLN A 69 19.84 -31.25 9.28
CA GLN A 69 20.77 -30.73 10.30
C GLN A 69 21.57 -29.50 9.82
N ASN A 70 20.95 -28.65 8.99
CA ASN A 70 21.62 -27.53 8.33
C ASN A 70 20.84 -26.22 8.51
N ILE A 71 21.42 -25.29 9.25
CA ILE A 71 20.82 -23.99 9.54
C ILE A 71 20.62 -23.11 8.30
N TYR A 72 21.48 -23.25 7.27
CA TYR A 72 21.33 -22.50 6.02
C TYR A 72 20.04 -22.90 5.30
N VAL A 73 19.68 -24.18 5.32
CA VAL A 73 18.43 -24.64 4.69
C VAL A 73 17.22 -24.08 5.41
N THR A 74 17.23 -24.05 6.74
CA THR A 74 16.20 -23.39 7.55
C THR A 74 16.04 -21.92 7.16
N LEU A 75 17.16 -21.18 7.10
CA LEU A 75 17.16 -19.75 6.82
C LEU A 75 16.68 -19.45 5.40
N TRP A 76 17.20 -20.15 4.39
CA TRP A 76 16.77 -19.92 3.01
C TRP A 76 15.31 -20.30 2.77
N THR A 77 14.83 -21.37 3.40
CA THR A 77 13.41 -21.76 3.31
C THR A 77 12.52 -20.72 3.98
N GLY A 78 12.87 -20.28 5.19
CA GLY A 78 12.12 -19.26 5.92
C GLY A 78 12.10 -17.91 5.18
N LEU A 79 13.26 -17.46 4.68
CA LEU A 79 13.39 -16.26 3.87
C LEU A 79 12.63 -16.37 2.55
N GLY A 80 12.67 -17.53 1.89
CA GLY A 80 11.89 -17.79 0.69
C GLY A 80 10.40 -17.64 0.93
N GLY A 81 9.88 -18.22 2.02
CA GLY A 81 8.46 -18.08 2.36
C GLY A 81 8.09 -16.67 2.84
N ALA A 82 8.99 -15.96 3.52
CA ALA A 82 8.77 -14.56 3.88
C ALA A 82 8.75 -13.64 2.65
N ALA A 83 9.67 -13.84 1.69
CA ALA A 83 9.66 -13.14 0.41
C ALA A 83 8.38 -13.42 -0.37
N LEU A 84 7.90 -14.66 -0.38
CA LEU A 84 6.61 -15.01 -0.97
C LEU A 84 5.45 -14.30 -0.28
N ALA A 85 5.45 -14.25 1.06
CA ALA A 85 4.44 -13.50 1.82
C ALA A 85 4.42 -12.04 1.39
N PHE A 86 5.59 -11.39 1.32
CA PHE A 86 5.70 -10.00 0.86
C PHE A 86 5.13 -9.82 -0.56
N LEU A 87 5.44 -10.71 -1.51
CA LEU A 87 4.90 -10.62 -2.87
C LEU A 87 3.38 -10.77 -2.93
N VAL A 88 2.77 -11.54 -2.03
CA VAL A 88 1.31 -11.79 -2.00
C VAL A 88 0.54 -10.70 -1.25
N VAL A 89 1.17 -10.09 -0.24
CA VAL A 89 0.53 -9.20 0.74
C VAL A 89 0.82 -7.72 0.44
N VAL A 90 2.05 -7.38 0.04
CA VAL A 90 2.47 -5.97 -0.09
C VAL A 90 1.85 -5.27 -1.29
N PRO A 91 1.78 -5.88 -2.49
CA PRO A 91 1.13 -5.21 -3.60
C PRO A 91 -0.38 -5.09 -3.31
N PRO A 92 -0.96 -3.90 -3.47
CA PRO A 92 -2.40 -3.70 -3.32
C PRO A 92 -3.12 -4.26 -4.56
N TYR A 93 -3.21 -5.59 -4.63
CA TYR A 93 -3.88 -6.24 -5.75
C TYR A 93 -5.33 -5.77 -5.83
N PRO A 94 -5.87 -5.55 -7.04
CA PRO A 94 -7.27 -5.12 -7.24
C PRO A 94 -8.31 -6.12 -6.68
N PHE A 95 -7.88 -7.33 -6.31
CA PHE A 95 -8.72 -8.29 -5.61
C PHE A 95 -9.01 -7.90 -4.14
N TYR A 96 -8.07 -7.21 -3.48
CA TYR A 96 -8.20 -6.79 -2.09
C TYR A 96 -9.01 -5.50 -1.90
N ASN A 97 -9.48 -4.85 -2.98
CA ASN A 97 -10.19 -3.56 -2.91
C ASN A 97 -11.54 -3.63 -3.65
N LYS A 98 -12.32 -4.68 -3.39
CA LYS A 98 -13.60 -4.93 -4.07
C LYS A 98 -14.80 -4.37 -3.32
N SER A 99 -14.63 -3.98 -2.05
CA SER A 99 -15.73 -3.61 -1.17
C SER A 99 -15.48 -2.21 -0.61
N PRO A 100 -15.85 -1.14 -1.34
CA PRO A 100 -15.70 0.21 -0.80
C PRO A 100 -16.51 0.33 0.50
N GLU A 101 -15.80 0.47 1.61
CA GLU A 101 -16.39 0.59 2.94
C GLU A 101 -17.33 1.80 2.96
N ARG A 102 -18.62 1.56 3.22
CA ARG A 102 -19.59 2.65 3.39
C ARG A 102 -19.39 3.25 4.77
N TRP A 103 -18.56 4.30 4.83
CA TRP A 103 -18.38 5.11 6.02
C TRP A 103 -19.74 5.61 6.51
N LEU A 104 -20.02 5.40 7.81
CA LEU A 104 -21.13 6.10 8.45
C LEU A 104 -20.83 7.62 8.40
N PRO A 105 -21.82 8.47 8.14
CA PRO A 105 -21.61 9.92 8.16
C PRO A 105 -20.98 10.31 9.49
N SER A 106 -19.90 11.09 9.44
CA SER A 106 -19.15 11.59 10.61
C SER A 106 -19.94 12.55 11.51
N GLY A 107 -21.27 12.57 11.37
CA GLY A 107 -22.19 13.27 12.24
C GLY A 107 -23.61 13.24 11.70
N SER A 108 -24.39 12.22 12.05
CA SER A 108 -25.85 12.36 12.10
C SER A 108 -26.51 11.26 12.95
N GLY A 109 -26.44 11.47 14.27
CA GLY A 109 -27.26 10.79 15.28
C GLY A 109 -27.60 11.68 16.49
N MET A 110 -27.13 12.94 16.51
CA MET A 110 -27.71 14.05 17.28
C MET A 110 -28.31 15.12 16.35
N ALA A 111 -28.81 14.72 15.19
CA ALA A 111 -29.71 15.56 14.40
C ALA A 111 -31.15 15.20 14.81
N GLY A 112 -31.54 15.53 16.05
CA GLY A 112 -32.89 15.21 16.54
C GLY A 112 -33.14 15.31 18.04
N SER A 113 -32.14 15.54 18.88
CA SER A 113 -32.37 15.85 20.30
C SER A 113 -31.36 16.89 20.75
N GLY A 114 -31.87 18.08 21.06
CA GLY A 114 -31.06 19.23 21.47
C GLY A 114 -30.17 18.87 22.65
N ILE A 115 -28.92 19.33 22.60
CA ILE A 115 -28.03 19.27 23.74
C ILE A 115 -28.55 20.31 24.75
N GLU A 116 -29.38 19.85 25.67
CA GLU A 116 -29.90 20.65 26.77
C GLU A 116 -28.84 20.68 27.88
N ILE A 117 -28.01 21.73 27.85
CA ILE A 117 -27.11 22.04 28.94
C ILE A 117 -27.84 23.10 29.78
N ASP A 118 -28.39 22.67 30.92
CA ASP A 118 -29.03 23.53 31.92
C ASP A 118 -30.36 24.21 31.48
N GLY A 119 -31.26 23.44 30.86
CA GLY A 119 -32.67 23.85 30.65
C GLY A 119 -32.91 25.03 29.70
N LYS A 120 -31.89 25.53 28.99
CA LYS A 120 -32.06 26.60 28.00
C LYS A 120 -31.43 26.21 26.66
N LYS A 121 -32.28 26.02 25.66
CA LYS A 121 -31.87 25.84 24.26
C LYS A 121 -31.28 27.15 23.72
N ILE A 122 -30.02 27.09 23.28
CA ILE A 122 -29.43 28.11 22.43
C ILE A 122 -29.54 27.65 20.97
N ASN A 123 -30.01 28.54 20.10
CA ASN A 123 -30.06 28.34 18.65
C ASN A 123 -28.83 28.98 18.02
#